data_AF-A0A7C4ZHN4-F1
#
_entry.id   AF-A0A7C4ZHN4-F1
#
_cell.length_a   1.000
_cell.length_b   1.000
_cell.length_c   1.000
_cell.angle_alpha   90.00
_cell.angle_beta   90.00
_cell.angle_gamma   90.00
#
_symmetry.space_group_name_H-M   'P 1'
#
loop_
_entity.id
_entity.type
_entity.pdbx_description
1 polymer ?
#
loop_
_entity_poly.entity_id
_entity_poly.type
_entity_poly.pdbx_seq_one_letter_code
_entity_poly.pdbx_strand_id
1 'polypeptide(L)'
;MRCDGSDATVISVGSGSSNVIDVVRLLTKFSCKNIVGVGLAGALRRDIQIGDIIVPVCSIQAYHKNVREAVSHSKELYSIYKDLLEEFCRRNKISLHEGLLCTIDSITSEDPHFYAYA
;
A
#
# COMPACT_ATOMS: atom_id res chain seq x y z
N MET A 1 17.65 -1.84 11.75
CA MET A 1 18.63 -1.31 10.77
C MET A 1 18.78 0.17 11.01
N ARG A 2 19.93 0.74 10.66
CA ARG A 2 20.12 2.19 10.70
C ARG A 2 20.14 2.70 9.25
N CYS A 3 19.26 3.65 8.93
CA CYS A 3 19.18 4.28 7.62
C CYS A 3 19.31 5.79 7.83
N ASP A 4 20.30 6.42 7.20
CA ASP A 4 20.56 7.86 7.30
C ASP A 4 20.54 8.41 8.74
N GLY A 5 21.17 7.66 9.66
CA GLY A 5 21.27 8.02 11.07
C GLY A 5 20.04 7.70 11.93
N SER A 6 18.91 7.34 11.31
CA SER A 6 17.67 6.94 11.99
C SER A 6 17.55 5.43 12.16
N ASP A 7 16.97 5.00 13.27
CA ASP A 7 16.68 3.59 13.52
C ASP A 7 15.35 3.19 12.87
N ALA A 8 15.39 2.17 12.03
CA ALA A 8 14.23 1.58 11.37
C ALA A 8 14.20 0.06 11.61
N THR A 9 13.02 -0.48 11.87
CA THR A 9 12.81 -1.92 11.98
C THR A 9 12.07 -2.40 10.75
N VAL A 10 12.58 -3.45 10.11
CA VAL A 10 11.94 -4.11 8.97
C VAL A 10 11.39 -5.44 9.45
N ILE A 11 10.10 -5.67 9.21
CA ILE A 11 9.40 -6.91 9.57
C ILE A 11 8.75 -7.45 8.31
N SER A 12 9.03 -8.71 7.97
CA SER A 12 8.31 -9.42 6.92
C SER A 12 7.03 -10.02 7.50
N VAL A 13 5.88 -9.73 6.89
CA VAL A 13 4.56 -10.10 7.41
C VAL A 13 3.87 -11.17 6.56
N GLY A 14 4.48 -11.57 5.44
CA GLY A 14 3.84 -12.48 4.48
C GLY A 14 2.63 -11.84 3.79
N SER A 15 1.74 -12.68 3.24
CA SER A 15 0.51 -12.25 2.56
C SER A 15 -0.70 -12.45 3.47
N GLY A 16 -1.72 -11.60 3.30
CA GLY A 16 -3.01 -11.71 3.98
C GLY A 16 -3.22 -10.67 5.08
N SER A 17 -4.45 -10.17 5.15
CA SER A 17 -4.88 -9.14 6.10
C SER A 17 -4.74 -9.58 7.56
N SER A 18 -5.02 -10.86 7.87
CA SER A 18 -4.89 -11.44 9.22
C SER A 18 -3.48 -11.29 9.78
N ASN A 19 -2.46 -11.66 9.00
CA ASN A 19 -1.06 -11.57 9.39
C ASN A 19 -0.64 -10.11 9.65
N VAL A 20 -1.08 -9.18 8.78
CA VAL A 20 -0.82 -7.75 8.93
C VAL A 20 -1.46 -7.19 10.19
N ILE A 21 -2.71 -7.58 10.48
CA ILE A 21 -3.43 -7.13 11.68
C ILE A 21 -2.70 -7.58 12.95
N ASP A 22 -2.25 -8.83 13.02
CA ASP A 22 -1.56 -9.35 14.20
C ASP A 22 -0.23 -8.64 14.45
N VAL A 23 0.57 -8.42 13.39
CA VAL A 23 1.82 -7.66 13.50
C VAL A 23 1.57 -6.21 13.90
N VAL A 24 0.62 -5.53 13.27
CA VAL A 24 0.29 -4.13 13.60
C VAL A 24 -0.19 -4.03 15.05
N ARG A 25 -1.09 -4.93 15.50
CA ARG A 25 -1.55 -4.97 16.90
C ARG A 25 -0.43 -5.25 17.89
N LEU A 26 0.55 -6.05 17.52
CA LEU A 26 1.73 -6.26 18.34
C LEU A 26 2.56 -4.97 18.41
N LEU A 27 2.79 -4.31 17.27
CA LEU A 27 3.52 -3.05 17.19
C LEU A 27 2.87 -1.91 17.99
N THR A 28 1.55 -1.86 18.10
CA THR A 28 0.87 -0.85 18.95
C THR A 28 1.12 -1.06 20.43
N LYS A 29 1.58 -2.23 20.87
CA LYS A 29 2.03 -2.45 22.25
C LYS A 29 3.44 -1.92 22.50
N PHE A 30 4.19 -1.62 21.45
CA PHE A 30 5.48 -0.94 21.51
C PHE A 30 5.27 0.55 21.18
N SER A 31 6.26 1.40 21.49
CA SER A 31 6.20 2.84 21.18
C SER A 31 6.35 3.16 19.67
N CYS A 32 5.92 2.24 18.79
CA CYS A 32 5.92 2.41 17.35
C CYS A 32 4.84 3.43 16.96
N LYS A 33 5.25 4.57 16.40
CA LYS A 33 4.34 5.65 16.00
C LYS A 33 3.98 5.61 14.52
N ASN A 34 4.90 5.12 13.69
CA ASN A 34 4.79 5.15 12.23
C ASN A 34 5.01 3.74 11.69
N ILE A 35 4.08 3.27 10.87
CA ILE A 35 4.17 1.98 10.18
C ILE A 35 3.99 2.26 8.69
N VAL A 36 4.90 1.70 7.89
CA VAL A 36 4.88 1.83 6.44
C VAL A 36 4.78 0.44 5.85
N GLY A 37 3.70 0.17 5.13
CA GLY A 37 3.58 -1.04 4.32
C GLY A 37 4.30 -0.85 2.99
N VAL A 38 5.18 -1.79 2.65
CA VAL A 38 5.82 -1.87 1.33
C VAL A 38 5.54 -3.26 0.77
N GLY A 39 5.04 -3.31 -0.45
CA GLY A 39 4.65 -4.57 -1.08
C GLY A 39 4.46 -4.42 -2.59
N LEU A 40 4.07 -5.52 -3.22
CA LEU A 40 3.73 -5.56 -4.63
C LEU A 40 2.20 -5.52 -4.78
N ALA A 41 1.74 -4.89 -5.86
CA ALA A 41 0.33 -4.81 -6.20
C ALA A 41 0.11 -5.13 -7.68
N GLY A 42 -1.04 -5.71 -8.00
CA GLY A 42 -1.51 -5.86 -9.38
C GLY A 42 -2.20 -4.58 -9.86
N ALA A 43 -1.99 -4.23 -11.13
CA ALA A 43 -2.65 -3.10 -11.76
C ALA A 43 -4.04 -3.50 -12.30
N LEU A 44 -5.07 -2.75 -11.91
CA LEU A 44 -6.42 -2.87 -12.48
C LEU A 44 -6.63 -1.93 -13.67
N ARG A 45 -5.85 -0.84 -13.71
CA ARG A 45 -5.85 0.12 -14.82
C ARG A 45 -4.78 -0.24 -15.85
N ARG A 46 -5.11 -0.06 -17.14
CA ARG A 46 -4.22 -0.41 -18.27
C ARG A 46 -3.02 0.51 -18.43
N ASP A 47 -3.08 1.72 -17.89
CA ASP A 47 -2.02 2.71 -17.98
C ASP A 47 -0.92 2.52 -16.93
N ILE A 48 -1.13 1.67 -15.93
CA ILE A 48 -0.12 1.30 -14.93
C ILE A 48 0.63 0.06 -15.43
N GLN A 49 1.95 0.16 -15.48
CA GLN A 49 2.83 -0.90 -16.00
C GLN A 49 3.61 -1.60 -14.89
N ILE A 50 4.15 -2.79 -15.19
CA ILE A 50 5.06 -3.49 -14.29
C ILE A 50 6.30 -2.62 -14.05
N GLY A 51 6.64 -2.41 -12.78
CA GLY A 51 7.78 -1.58 -12.36
C GLY A 51 7.41 -0.15 -11.98
N ASP A 52 6.18 0.29 -12.26
CA ASP A 52 5.68 1.56 -11.74
C ASP A 52 5.51 1.52 -10.21
N ILE A 53 5.57 2.69 -9.58
CA ILE A 53 5.36 2.86 -8.14
C ILE A 53 3.97 3.45 -7.91
N ILE A 54 3.25 2.89 -6.93
CA ILE A 54 1.92 3.36 -6.52
C ILE A 54 2.01 3.87 -5.08
N VAL A 55 1.52 5.09 -4.84
CA VAL A 55 1.29 5.62 -3.49
C VAL A 55 -0.21 5.66 -3.26
N PRO A 56 -0.74 4.77 -2.41
CA PRO A 56 -2.18 4.73 -2.18
C PRO A 56 -2.63 5.96 -1.38
N VAL A 57 -3.72 6.58 -1.81
CA VAL A 57 -4.38 7.69 -1.08
C VAL A 57 -5.30 7.13 0.00
N CYS A 58 -5.97 6.03 -0.35
CA CYS A 58 -6.85 5.28 0.52
C CYS A 58 -6.89 3.83 0.07
N SER A 59 -7.45 2.96 0.92
CA SER A 59 -7.63 1.54 0.64
C SER A 59 -9.06 1.10 0.88
N ILE A 60 -9.61 0.25 0.02
CA ILE A 60 -10.93 -0.37 0.16
C ILE A 60 -10.80 -1.90 0.06
N GLN A 61 -11.67 -2.64 0.76
CA GLN A 61 -11.79 -4.08 0.56
C GLN A 61 -12.61 -4.36 -0.70
N ALA A 62 -12.19 -5.30 -1.56
CA ALA A 62 -12.84 -5.56 -2.84
C ALA A 62 -14.36 -5.85 -2.77
N TYR A 63 -14.82 -6.43 -1.67
CA TYR A 63 -16.24 -6.74 -1.48
C TYR A 63 -17.08 -5.52 -1.11
N HIS A 64 -16.45 -4.41 -0.70
CA HIS A 64 -17.12 -3.14 -0.45
C HIS A 64 -17.29 -2.40 -1.78
N LYS A 65 -18.53 -2.22 -2.21
CA LYS A 65 -18.88 -1.53 -3.46
C LYS A 65 -18.93 0.00 -3.32
N ASN A 66 -18.79 0.51 -2.10
CA ASN A 66 -18.95 1.92 -1.79
C ASN A 66 -17.61 2.54 -1.40
N VAL A 67 -17.09 3.43 -2.26
CA VAL A 67 -15.83 4.16 -2.01
C VAL A 67 -15.84 4.95 -0.70
N ARG A 68 -17.01 5.29 -0.15
CA ARG A 68 -17.12 5.93 1.18
C ARG A 68 -16.63 5.04 2.33
N GLU A 69 -16.50 3.73 2.09
CA GLU A 69 -15.95 2.76 3.04
C GLU A 69 -14.41 2.63 2.92
N ALA A 70 -13.80 3.38 2.00
CA ALA A 70 -12.35 3.43 1.87
C ALA A 70 -11.72 4.07 3.12
N VAL A 71 -10.70 3.42 3.64
CA VAL A 71 -9.91 3.90 4.77
C VAL A 71 -8.80 4.80 4.25
N SER A 72 -8.78 6.05 4.71
CA SER A 72 -7.72 6.99 4.36
C SER A 72 -6.42 6.67 5.11
N HIS A 73 -5.28 6.81 4.43
CA HIS A 73 -3.97 6.72 5.07
C HIS A 73 -3.63 8.02 5.82
N SER A 74 -2.55 8.00 6.63
CA SER A 74 -2.06 9.20 7.30
C SER A 74 -1.65 10.26 6.26
N LYS A 75 -2.29 11.43 6.30
CA LYS A 75 -1.97 12.57 5.42
C LYS A 75 -0.54 13.09 5.61
N GLU A 76 -0.05 13.04 6.84
CA GLU A 76 1.29 13.50 7.21
C GLU A 76 2.34 12.59 6.58
N LEU A 77 2.22 11.27 6.80
CA LEU A 77 3.12 10.30 6.19
C LEU A 77 3.00 10.30 4.67
N TYR A 78 1.78 10.42 4.15
CA TYR A 78 1.52 10.51 2.72
C TYR A 78 2.31 11.63 2.06
N SER A 79 2.27 12.84 2.61
CA SER A 79 2.95 14.00 2.03
C SER A 79 4.48 13.80 2.02
N ILE A 80 5.03 13.27 3.12
CA ILE A 80 6.47 12.97 3.22
C ILE A 80 6.89 11.93 2.16
N TYR A 81 6.14 10.83 2.01
CA TYR A 81 6.49 9.80 1.04
C TYR A 81 6.26 10.22 -0.39
N LYS A 82 5.21 11.00 -0.66
CA LYS A 82 4.94 11.52 -1.99
C LYS A 82 6.11 12.35 -2.50
N ASP A 83 6.60 13.32 -1.72
CA ASP A 83 7.71 14.18 -2.13
C ASP A 83 9.00 13.37 -2.38
N LEU A 84 9.31 12.43 -1.47
CA LEU A 84 10.48 11.54 -1.61
C LEU A 84 10.39 10.64 -2.84
N LEU A 85 9.21 10.05 -3.09
CA LEU A 85 8.98 9.14 -4.19
C LEU A 85 8.92 9.88 -5.52
N GLU A 86 8.37 11.10 -5.58
CA GLU A 86 8.40 11.94 -6.78
C GLU A 86 9.84 12.25 -7.20
N GLU A 87 10.71 12.64 -6.26
CA GLU A 87 12.12 12.88 -6.57
C GLU A 87 12.80 11.60 -7.07
N PHE A 88 12.61 10.50 -6.37
CA PHE A 88 13.18 9.20 -6.73
C PHE A 88 12.70 8.73 -8.11
N CYS A 89 11.40 8.79 -8.36
CA CYS A 89 10.78 8.37 -9.62
C CYS A 89 11.26 9.22 -10.79
N ARG A 90 11.33 10.55 -10.61
CA ARG A 90 11.86 11.48 -11.62
C ARG A 90 13.31 11.16 -11.98
N ARG A 91 14.16 10.89 -10.99
CA ARG A 91 15.57 10.55 -11.21
C ARG A 91 15.77 9.21 -11.91
N ASN A 92 14.94 8.23 -11.60
CA ASN A 92 15.04 6.87 -12.12
C ASN A 92 14.15 6.61 -13.34
N LYS A 93 13.40 7.61 -13.81
CA LYS A 93 12.43 7.50 -14.92
C LYS A 93 11.39 6.40 -14.68
N ILE A 94 10.91 6.31 -13.45
CA ILE A 94 9.82 5.41 -13.02
C ILE A 94 8.54 6.24 -12.96
N SER A 95 7.41 5.69 -13.41
CA SER A 95 6.12 6.37 -13.28
C SER A 95 5.62 6.24 -11.84
N LEU A 96 5.16 7.35 -11.27
CA LEU A 96 4.51 7.40 -9.97
C LEU A 96 3.00 7.59 -10.16
N HIS A 97 2.21 6.74 -9.50
CA HIS A 97 0.75 6.81 -9.56
C HIS A 97 0.15 7.00 -8.17
N GLU A 98 -0.79 7.93 -8.06
CA GLU A 98 -1.65 8.07 -6.88
C GLU A 98 -3.00 7.40 -7.18
N GLY A 99 -3.55 6.65 -6.22
CA GLY A 99 -4.81 5.97 -6.45
C GLY A 99 -5.41 5.26 -5.24
N LEU A 100 -6.59 4.68 -5.47
CA LEU A 100 -7.26 3.79 -4.53
C LEU A 100 -6.59 2.41 -4.59
N LEU A 101 -6.24 1.87 -3.43
CA LEU A 101 -5.77 0.50 -3.31
C LEU A 101 -6.94 -0.43 -2.99
N CYS A 102 -7.13 -1.47 -3.79
CA CYS A 102 -8.10 -2.51 -3.49
C CYS A 102 -7.40 -3.68 -2.77
N THR A 103 -7.83 -4.01 -1.56
CA THR A 103 -7.34 -5.16 -0.80
C THR A 103 -8.26 -6.35 -1.00
N ILE A 104 -7.68 -7.50 -1.30
CA ILE A 104 -8.40 -8.75 -1.58
C ILE A 104 -7.92 -9.85 -0.62
N ASP A 105 -8.84 -10.71 -0.18
CA ASP A 105 -8.48 -11.86 0.64
C ASP A 105 -8.10 -13.09 -0.19
N SER A 106 -8.40 -13.07 -1.49
CA SER A 106 -8.04 -14.15 -2.41
C SER A 106 -7.28 -13.60 -3.61
N ILE A 107 -6.13 -14.22 -3.92
CA ILE A 107 -5.32 -13.90 -5.10
C ILE A 107 -5.98 -14.45 -6.37
N THR A 108 -6.67 -15.59 -6.25
CA THR A 108 -7.41 -16.24 -7.33
C THR A 108 -8.89 -15.95 -7.21
N SER A 109 -9.56 -15.70 -8.33
CA SER A 109 -11.01 -15.55 -8.40
C SER A 109 -11.60 -16.60 -9.32
N GLU A 110 -12.71 -17.20 -8.91
CA GLU A 110 -13.55 -18.05 -9.77
C GLU A 110 -14.43 -17.22 -10.70
N ASP A 111 -14.71 -15.96 -10.32
CA ASP A 111 -15.43 -15.00 -11.15
C ASP A 111 -14.42 -14.23 -12.03
N PRO A 112 -14.44 -14.41 -13.37
CA PRO A 112 -13.57 -13.69 -14.28
C PRO A 112 -13.85 -12.18 -14.33
N HIS A 113 -15.02 -11.74 -13.83
CA HIS A 113 -15.42 -10.34 -13.76
C HIS A 113 -15.11 -9.68 -12.42
N PHE A 114 -14.58 -10.41 -11.44
CA PHE A 114 -14.32 -9.88 -10.10
C PHE A 114 -13.49 -8.59 -10.11
N TYR A 115 -12.46 -8.57 -10.97
CA TYR A 115 -11.57 -7.42 -11.15
C TYR A 115 -12.08 -6.38 -12.15
N ALA A 116 -13.18 -6.65 -12.86
CA ALA A 116 -13.77 -5.71 -13.82
C ALA A 116 -14.61 -4.61 -13.13
N TYR A 117 -14.92 -4.78 -11.85
CA TYR A 117 -15.72 -3.84 -11.05
C TYR A 117 -14.92 -3.09 -9.98
N ALA A 118 -13.61 -3.34 -9.89
CA ALA A 118 -12.69 -2.77 -8.90
C ALA A 118 -11.93 -1.55 -9.45
#